data_AF-A0A923XFJ4-F1
#
_entry.id   AF-A0A923XFJ4-F1
#
_cell.length_a   1.000
_cell.length_b   1.000
_cell.length_c   1.000
_cell.angle_alpha   90.00
_cell.angle_beta   90.00
_cell.angle_gamma   90.00
#
_symmetry.space_group_name_H-M   'P 1'
#
loop_
_entity.id
_entity.type
_entity.pdbx_description
1 polymer ?
#
loop_
_entity_poly.entity_id
_entity_poly.type
_entity_poly.pdbx_seq_one_letter_code
_entity_poly.pdbx_strand_id
1 'polypeptide(L)'
;MKSLFGYCVRMKVGLYLDPISMQILQNGVFVSCEPTERVEKIAPGLVDERIAEVGQTYLVCDMKKEEIGKAKLVEAFTTTFGNPDPTLLLLLGFKDQPEKFTSQYSGFFKQQFPDEELVDDTELFVTVYEPVRDS
;
A
#
# COMPACT_ATOMS: atom_id res chain seq x y z
N MET A 1 21.69 -32.53 -20.56
CA MET A 1 22.22 -31.35 -19.82
C MET A 1 21.09 -30.78 -18.99
N LYS A 2 21.18 -30.86 -17.65
CA LYS A 2 20.20 -30.26 -16.74
C LYS A 2 20.55 -28.77 -16.61
N SER A 3 19.68 -27.90 -17.09
CA SER A 3 19.79 -26.46 -16.91
C SER A 3 19.37 -26.11 -15.48
N LEU A 4 20.35 -25.78 -14.64
CA LEU A 4 20.16 -25.19 -13.32
C LEU A 4 20.05 -23.67 -13.50
N PHE A 5 18.91 -23.19 -14.01
CA PHE A 5 18.53 -21.79 -13.77
C PHE A 5 17.84 -21.73 -12.41
N GLY A 6 18.64 -21.67 -11.36
CA GLY A 6 18.18 -21.20 -10.07
C GLY A 6 17.84 -19.72 -10.21
N TYR A 7 16.57 -19.41 -10.44
CA TYR A 7 16.06 -18.06 -10.23
C TYR A 7 16.21 -17.75 -8.74
N CYS A 8 17.36 -17.21 -8.36
CA CYS A 8 17.49 -16.50 -7.10
C CYS A 8 16.69 -15.21 -7.27
N VAL A 9 15.37 -15.28 -7.08
CA VAL A 9 14.52 -14.11 -6.95
C VAL A 9 15.06 -13.39 -5.73
N ARG A 10 15.91 -12.37 -5.92
CA ARG A 10 16.26 -11.45 -4.84
C ARG A 10 14.95 -10.73 -4.50
N MET A 11 14.25 -11.26 -3.51
CA MET A 11 13.03 -10.63 -3.03
C MET A 11 13.38 -9.21 -2.57
N LYS A 12 12.62 -8.25 -3.08
CA LYS A 12 12.79 -6.83 -2.78
C LYS A 12 12.17 -6.54 -1.42
N VAL A 13 12.83 -5.73 -0.59
CA VAL A 13 12.17 -5.13 0.57
C VAL A 13 11.16 -4.13 0.03
N GLY A 14 9.88 -4.48 0.16
CA GLY A 14 8.78 -3.70 -0.41
C GLY A 14 8.03 -2.87 0.63
N LEU A 15 8.11 -3.26 1.91
CA LEU A 15 7.35 -2.66 3.00
C LEU A 15 8.18 -2.55 4.27
N TYR A 16 8.17 -1.36 4.87
CA TYR A 16 8.60 -1.11 6.24
C TYR A 16 7.36 -0.75 7.05
N LEU A 17 6.94 -1.62 7.96
CA LEU A 17 5.68 -1.47 8.67
C LEU A 17 5.93 -1.26 10.18
N ASP A 18 5.16 -0.35 10.76
CA ASP A 18 5.05 -0.24 12.21
C ASP A 18 4.28 -1.44 12.81
N PRO A 19 4.33 -1.66 14.13
CA PRO A 19 3.70 -2.82 14.77
C PRO A 19 2.19 -2.98 14.51
N ILE A 20 1.46 -1.87 14.36
CA ILE A 20 0.01 -1.89 14.10
C ILE A 20 -0.24 -2.31 12.66
N SER A 21 0.45 -1.68 11.71
CA SER A 21 0.40 -2.05 10.28
C SER A 21 0.77 -3.51 10.06
N MET A 22 1.75 -4.02 10.81
CA MET A 22 2.11 -5.43 10.82
C MET A 22 0.99 -6.34 11.32
N GLN A 23 0.34 -5.98 12.42
CA GLN A 23 -0.77 -6.75 12.97
C GLN A 23 -1.96 -6.78 12.00
N ILE A 24 -2.22 -5.69 11.27
CA ILE A 24 -3.23 -5.65 10.21
C ILE A 24 -2.88 -6.65 9.10
N LEU A 25 -1.66 -6.58 8.57
CA LEU A 25 -1.20 -7.48 7.51
C LEU A 25 -1.27 -8.95 7.94
N GLN A 26 -0.85 -9.29 9.16
CA GLN A 26 -0.88 -10.68 9.64
C GLN A 26 -2.29 -11.26 9.74
N ASN A 27 -3.28 -10.42 10.01
CA ASN A 27 -4.67 -10.82 10.21
C ASN A 27 -5.52 -10.83 8.92
N GLY A 28 -5.06 -10.20 7.83
CA GLY A 28 -5.85 -10.10 6.62
C GLY A 28 -5.18 -9.27 5.54
N VAL A 29 -5.84 -8.22 5.07
CA VAL A 29 -5.35 -7.35 4.01
C VAL A 29 -4.77 -6.08 4.63
N PHE A 30 -3.60 -5.67 4.16
CA PHE A 30 -3.05 -4.35 4.45
C PHE A 30 -3.26 -3.43 3.24
N VAL A 31 -3.88 -2.28 3.48
CA VAL A 31 -4.12 -1.25 2.46
C VAL A 31 -3.27 -0.04 2.81
N SER A 32 -2.40 0.37 1.90
CA SER A 32 -1.80 1.70 1.93
C SER A 32 -2.52 2.62 0.94
N CYS A 33 -2.72 3.87 1.35
CA CYS A 33 -3.36 4.91 0.57
C CYS A 33 -2.66 6.23 0.92
N GLU A 34 -2.03 6.87 -0.06
CA GLU A 34 -1.27 8.12 0.11
C GLU A 34 -1.39 8.99 -1.16
N PRO A 35 -1.25 10.32 -1.08
CA PRO A 35 -1.21 11.17 -2.28
C PRO A 35 -0.09 10.77 -3.24
N THR A 36 -0.39 10.61 -4.53
CA THR A 36 0.58 10.24 -5.57
C THR A 36 1.79 11.16 -5.57
N GLU A 37 1.56 12.48 -5.49
CA GLU A 37 2.63 13.49 -5.47
C GLU A 37 3.62 13.28 -4.32
N ARG A 38 3.10 12.90 -3.14
CA ARG A 38 3.92 12.65 -1.96
C ARG A 38 4.77 11.39 -2.14
N VAL A 39 4.16 10.31 -2.65
CA VAL A 39 4.86 9.05 -2.93
C VAL A 39 6.00 9.29 -3.92
N GLU A 40 5.71 9.97 -5.03
CA GLU A 40 6.68 10.28 -6.08
C GLU A 40 7.79 11.22 -5.61
N LYS A 41 7.49 12.15 -4.69
CA LYS A 41 8.51 13.01 -4.07
C LYS A 41 9.49 12.22 -3.19
N ILE A 42 9.02 11.19 -2.51
CA ILE A 42 9.84 10.35 -1.61
C ILE A 42 10.60 9.28 -2.39
N ALA A 43 9.92 8.62 -3.33
CA ALA A 43 10.44 7.52 -4.14
C ALA A 43 9.97 7.68 -5.61
N PRO A 44 10.70 8.45 -6.43
CA PRO A 44 10.34 8.68 -7.82
C PRO A 44 10.22 7.39 -8.63
N GLY A 45 9.13 7.25 -9.38
CA GLY A 45 8.79 6.09 -10.21
C GLY A 45 8.13 4.93 -9.45
N LEU A 46 7.89 5.08 -8.14
CA LEU A 46 7.36 3.99 -7.32
C LEU A 46 5.90 3.64 -7.68
N VAL A 47 5.10 4.62 -8.11
CA VAL A 47 3.70 4.38 -8.50
C VAL A 47 3.63 3.45 -9.71
N ASP A 48 4.33 3.82 -10.79
CA ASP A 48 4.40 3.00 -12.01
C ASP A 48 5.00 1.62 -11.74
N GLU A 49 6.06 1.57 -10.92
CA GLU A 49 6.69 0.32 -10.51
C GLU A 49 5.70 -0.62 -9.83
N ARG A 50 4.97 -0.13 -8.82
CA ARG A 50 4.05 -0.97 -8.05
C ARG A 50 2.86 -1.43 -8.86
N ILE A 51 2.34 -0.59 -9.75
CA ILE A 51 1.29 -0.98 -10.70
C ILE A 51 1.80 -2.11 -11.61
N ALA A 52 3.02 -2.03 -12.12
CA ALA A 52 3.62 -3.07 -12.96
C ALA A 52 3.98 -4.35 -12.19
N GLU A 53 4.20 -4.25 -10.87
CA GLU A 53 4.61 -5.36 -9.99
C GLU A 53 3.44 -6.02 -9.25
N VAL A 54 2.18 -5.75 -9.61
CA VAL A 54 1.03 -6.49 -9.06
C VAL A 54 1.23 -8.00 -9.27
N GLY A 55 1.03 -8.77 -8.20
CA GLY A 55 1.30 -10.19 -8.12
C GLY A 55 2.67 -10.56 -7.56
N GLN A 56 3.59 -9.60 -7.42
CA GLN A 56 4.92 -9.83 -6.83
C GLN A 56 4.85 -9.98 -5.32
N THR A 57 5.78 -10.79 -4.80
CA THR A 57 6.00 -10.97 -3.35
C THR A 57 7.18 -10.13 -2.90
N TYR A 58 6.96 -9.41 -1.81
CA TYR A 58 7.93 -8.54 -1.17
C TYR A 58 8.32 -9.06 0.20
N LEU A 59 9.55 -8.73 0.59
CA LEU A 59 9.97 -8.77 1.98
C LEU A 59 9.30 -7.66 2.76
N VAL A 60 8.83 -8.01 3.95
CA VAL A 60 8.28 -7.10 4.94
C VAL A 60 9.30 -6.98 6.06
N CYS A 61 9.67 -5.75 6.36
CA CYS A 61 10.58 -5.41 7.44
C CYS A 61 9.88 -4.57 8.51
N ASP A 62 10.36 -4.66 9.74
CA ASP A 62 9.97 -3.69 10.78
C ASP A 62 10.70 -2.34 10.58
N MET A 63 10.38 -1.37 11.43
CA MET A 63 11.03 -0.05 11.41
C MET A 63 12.53 -0.08 11.81
N LYS A 64 13.03 -1.20 12.35
CA LYS A 64 14.47 -1.45 12.61
C LYS A 64 15.17 -2.14 11.44
N LYS A 65 14.45 -2.38 10.33
CA LYS A 65 14.92 -3.06 9.12
C LYS A 65 15.17 -4.56 9.31
N GLU A 66 14.57 -5.18 10.32
CA GLU A 66 14.59 -6.62 10.51
C GLU A 66 13.53 -7.28 9.63
N GLU A 67 13.88 -8.36 8.92
CA GLU A 67 12.92 -9.15 8.14
C GLU A 67 11.99 -9.90 9.08
N ILE A 68 10.68 -9.72 8.88
CA ILE A 68 9.64 -10.29 9.74
C ILE A 68 8.59 -11.09 8.97
N GLY A 69 8.63 -11.05 7.64
CA GLY A 69 7.73 -11.85 6.82
C GLY A 69 7.72 -11.44 5.36
N LYS A 70 6.67 -11.90 4.67
CA LYS A 70 6.48 -11.69 3.24
C LYS A 70 5.05 -11.25 2.98
N ALA A 71 4.86 -10.38 2.00
CA ALA A 71 3.56 -9.93 1.55
C ALA A 71 3.48 -9.95 0.03
N LYS A 72 2.33 -10.36 -0.51
CA LYS A 72 2.05 -10.29 -1.94
C LYS A 72 1.28 -9.01 -2.22
N LEU A 73 1.75 -8.22 -3.17
CA LEU A 73 0.98 -7.09 -3.72
C LEU A 73 -0.13 -7.68 -4.59
N VAL A 74 -1.37 -7.54 -4.17
CA VAL A 74 -2.53 -8.11 -4.88
C VAL A 74 -3.23 -7.08 -5.76
N GLU A 75 -3.18 -5.81 -5.40
CA GLU A 75 -3.69 -4.71 -6.21
C GLU A 75 -2.83 -3.44 -6.03
N ALA A 76 -2.72 -2.65 -7.09
CA ALA A 76 -2.15 -1.31 -7.06
C ALA A 76 -2.85 -0.45 -8.12
N PHE A 77 -3.34 0.72 -7.74
CA PHE A 77 -4.09 1.61 -8.63
C PHE A 77 -4.08 3.04 -8.10
N THR A 78 -4.42 4.00 -8.96
CA THR A 78 -4.69 5.39 -8.53
C THR A 78 -6.19 5.66 -8.52
N THR A 79 -6.60 6.57 -7.64
CA THR A 79 -7.97 7.06 -7.53
C THR A 79 -7.98 8.53 -7.12
N THR A 80 -9.11 9.21 -7.23
CA THR A 80 -9.24 10.60 -6.81
C THR A 80 -9.85 10.69 -5.39
N PHE A 81 -9.35 11.59 -4.54
CA PHE A 81 -9.83 11.73 -3.15
C PHE A 81 -11.32 12.08 -3.07
N GLY A 82 -11.79 13.03 -3.91
CA GLY A 82 -13.21 13.43 -3.95
C GLY A 82 -14.14 12.41 -4.58
N ASN A 83 -13.60 11.46 -5.36
CA ASN A 83 -14.36 10.37 -5.98
C ASN A 83 -13.57 9.05 -5.91
N PRO A 84 -13.48 8.44 -4.72
CA PRO A 84 -12.63 7.29 -4.47
C PRO A 84 -13.17 6.01 -5.11
N ASP A 85 -12.26 5.14 -5.55
CA ASP A 85 -12.59 3.84 -6.13
C ASP A 85 -13.41 2.99 -5.14
N PRO A 86 -14.50 2.33 -5.58
CA PRO A 86 -15.31 1.48 -4.72
C PRO A 86 -14.53 0.37 -4.01
N THR A 87 -13.43 -0.10 -4.60
CA THR A 87 -12.55 -1.13 -4.03
C THR A 87 -11.83 -0.60 -2.79
N LEU A 88 -11.29 0.62 -2.86
CA LEU A 88 -10.69 1.30 -1.70
C LEU A 88 -11.73 1.45 -0.58
N LEU A 89 -12.92 1.95 -0.91
CA LEU A 89 -14.00 2.14 0.06
C LEU A 89 -14.40 0.82 0.72
N LEU A 90 -14.53 -0.26 -0.04
CA LEU A 90 -14.86 -1.58 0.49
C LEU A 90 -13.78 -2.07 1.46
N LEU A 91 -12.51 -2.03 1.06
CA LEU A 91 -11.39 -2.55 1.84
C LEU A 91 -11.16 -1.78 3.15
N LEU A 92 -11.45 -0.47 3.15
CA LEU A 92 -11.36 0.38 4.33
C LEU A 92 -12.64 0.42 5.18
N GLY A 93 -13.70 -0.31 4.81
CA GLY A 93 -14.96 -0.37 5.57
C GLY A 93 -15.88 0.84 5.39
N PHE A 94 -15.67 1.62 4.33
CA PHE A 94 -16.50 2.76 3.91
C PHE A 94 -17.40 2.42 2.72
N LYS A 95 -17.76 1.15 2.53
CA LYS A 95 -18.65 0.71 1.46
C LYS A 95 -19.89 1.61 1.40
N ASP A 96 -20.18 2.14 0.21
CA ASP A 96 -21.30 3.03 -0.09
C ASP A 96 -21.30 4.35 0.73
N GLN A 97 -20.17 4.74 1.32
CA GLN A 97 -20.02 5.92 2.19
C GLN A 97 -18.80 6.79 1.79
N PRO A 98 -18.72 7.29 0.53
CA PRO A 98 -17.59 8.11 0.07
C PRO A 98 -17.41 9.40 0.89
N GLU A 99 -18.49 10.07 1.28
CA GLU A 99 -18.45 11.29 2.11
C GLU A 99 -17.85 11.05 3.50
N LYS A 100 -18.09 9.86 4.07
CA LYS A 100 -17.54 9.48 5.36
C LYS A 100 -16.06 9.16 5.23
N PHE A 101 -15.66 8.50 4.14
CA PHE A 101 -14.25 8.29 3.83
C PHE A 101 -13.53 9.63 3.72
N THR A 102 -14.01 10.57 2.91
CA THR A 102 -13.33 11.85 2.72
C THR A 102 -13.20 12.63 4.02
N SER A 103 -14.26 12.72 4.83
CA SER A 103 -14.22 13.39 6.14
C SER A 103 -13.26 12.74 7.14
N GLN A 104 -13.25 11.40 7.26
CA GLN A 104 -12.39 10.72 8.22
C GLN A 104 -10.93 10.65 7.76
N TYR A 105 -10.70 10.39 6.48
CA TYR A 105 -9.37 10.28 5.91
C TYR A 105 -8.66 11.64 5.88
N SER A 106 -9.37 12.73 5.53
CA SER A 106 -8.80 14.09 5.66
C SER A 106 -8.41 14.43 7.09
N GLY A 107 -9.26 14.09 8.07
CA GLY A 107 -8.96 14.30 9.49
C GLY A 107 -7.72 13.51 9.96
N PHE A 108 -7.61 12.25 9.56
CA PHE A 108 -6.43 11.42 9.82
C PHE A 108 -5.17 11.97 9.14
N PHE A 109 -5.26 12.31 7.86
CA PHE A 109 -4.14 12.81 7.08
C PHE A 109 -3.61 14.14 7.63
N LYS A 110 -4.50 15.06 8.02
CA LYS A 110 -4.12 16.36 8.62
C LYS A 110 -3.40 16.22 9.97
N GLN A 111 -3.71 15.17 10.74
CA GLN A 111 -2.98 14.89 11.99
C GLN A 111 -1.54 14.44 11.73
N GLN A 112 -1.32 13.72 10.63
CA GLN A 112 0.01 13.23 10.25
C GLN A 112 0.82 14.26 9.46
N PHE A 113 0.15 15.03 8.60
CA PHE A 113 0.74 16.03 7.70
C PHE A 113 -0.02 17.36 7.83
N PRO A 114 0.23 18.14 8.90
CA PRO A 114 -0.50 19.38 9.18
C PRO A 114 -0.37 20.45 8.09
N ASP A 115 0.70 20.41 7.31
CA ASP A 115 0.99 21.39 6.25
C ASP A 115 0.45 20.96 4.87
N GLU A 116 -0.09 19.75 4.77
CA GLU A 116 -0.67 19.23 3.53
C GLU A 116 -2.20 19.28 3.62
N GLU A 117 -2.85 19.41 2.45
CA GLU A 117 -4.31 19.46 2.33
C GLU A 117 -4.73 18.53 1.18
N LEU A 118 -5.74 17.71 1.46
CA LEU A 118 -6.39 16.88 0.46
C LEU A 118 -7.56 17.68 -0.11
N VAL A 119 -7.55 17.91 -1.41
CA VAL A 119 -8.65 18.51 -2.17
C VAL A 119 -9.29 17.43 -3.04
N ASP A 120 -10.49 17.68 -3.55
CA ASP A 120 -11.24 16.68 -4.31
C ASP A 120 -10.40 16.06 -5.44
N ASP A 121 -9.65 16.88 -6.19
CA ASP A 121 -8.80 16.44 -7.31
C ASP A 121 -7.48 15.77 -6.89
N THR A 122 -7.18 15.65 -5.59
CA THR A 122 -5.97 14.98 -5.12
C THR A 122 -5.98 13.52 -5.57
N GLU A 123 -5.00 13.13 -6.38
CA GLU A 123 -4.78 11.74 -6.76
C GLU A 123 -4.15 10.98 -5.58
N LEU A 124 -4.76 9.86 -5.25
CA LEU A 124 -4.32 8.91 -4.23
C LEU A 124 -3.79 7.66 -4.92
N PHE A 125 -2.61 7.24 -4.50
CA PHE A 125 -2.05 5.95 -4.85
C PHE A 125 -2.41 4.92 -3.78
N VAL A 126 -3.02 3.82 -4.22
CA VAL A 126 -3.49 2.73 -3.37
C VAL A 126 -2.69 1.47 -3.67
N THR A 127 -2.23 0.80 -2.62
CA THR A 127 -1.63 -0.54 -2.72
C THR A 127 -2.26 -1.48 -1.71
N VAL A 128 -2.50 -2.72 -2.14
CA VAL A 128 -3.19 -3.73 -1.35
C VAL A 128 -2.29 -4.96 -1.25
N TYR A 129 -2.01 -5.38 -0.02
CA TYR A 129 -1.11 -6.47 0.29
C TYR A 129 -1.79 -7.56 1.11
N GLU A 130 -1.47 -8.81 0.79
CA GLU A 130 -1.85 -9.99 1.57
C GLU A 130 -0.62 -10.68 2.17
N PRO A 131 -0.71 -11.24 3.39
CA PRO A 131 0.39 -11.96 4.01
C PRO A 131 0.63 -13.27 3.26
N VAL A 132 1.89 -13.56 2.94
CA VAL A 132 2.27 -14.89 2.45
C VAL A 132 2.50 -15.78 3.67
N ARG A 133 1.62 -16.77 3.85
CA ARG A 133 1.76 -17.79 4.89
C ARG A 133 2.60 -18.94 4.34
N ASP A 134 3.75 -19.20 4.97
CA ASP A 134 4.51 -20.41 4.68
C ASP A 134 3.66 -21.62 5.11
N SER A 135 3.29 -22.45 4.15
CA SER A 135 2.47 -23.66 4.30
C SER A 135 3.25 -24.83 4.87
#